data_AF-A0A5K1ASM6-F1
#
_entry.id   AF-A0A5K1ASM6-F1
#
_cell.length_a   1.000
_cell.length_b   1.000
_cell.length_c   1.000
_cell.angle_alpha   90.00
_cell.angle_beta   90.00
_cell.angle_gamma   90.00
#
_symmetry.space_group_name_H-M   'P 1'
#
loop_
_entity.id
_entity.type
_entity.pdbx_description
1 polymer ?
#
loop_
_entity_poly.entity_id
_entity_poly.type
_entity_poly.pdbx_seq_one_letter_code
_entity_poly.pdbx_strand_id
1 'polypeptide(L)' 'ELYSNNLSGPIPSDLGNLSSLVSLDLYLNKFTGPIPTSLGKLTKLRFL' A
#
# COMPACT_ATOMS: atom_id res chain seq x y z
N GLU A 1 6.99 -5.16 3.88
CA GLU A 1 5.89 -5.96 4.46
C GLU A 1 5.45 -5.26 5.74
N LEU A 2 4.16 -4.96 5.88
CA LEU A 2 3.58 -4.31 7.07
C LEU A 2 2.32 -5.05 7.56
N TYR A 3 2.13 -6.31 7.19
CA TYR A 3 0.98 -7.10 7.60
C TYR A 3 0.90 -7.31 9.12
N SER A 4 -0.31 -7.56 9.63
CA SER A 4 -0.59 -7.90 11.04
C SER A 4 -0.07 -6.87 12.05
N ASN A 5 -0.41 -5.59 11.84
CA ASN A 5 -0.10 -4.49 12.74
C ASN A 5 -1.38 -3.73 13.15
N ASN A 6 -1.22 -2.77 14.07
CA ASN A 6 -2.30 -1.87 14.49
C ASN A 6 -2.31 -0.55 13.72
N LEU A 7 -1.75 -0.50 12.50
CA LEU A 7 -1.74 0.73 11.69
C LEU A 7 -3.17 1.10 11.30
N SER A 8 -3.48 2.40 11.32
CA SER A 8 -4.83 2.91 11.09
C SER A 8 -4.84 4.20 10.27
N GLY A 9 -6.00 4.58 9.75
CA GLY A 9 -6.17 5.74 8.88
C GLY A 9 -6.03 5.37 7.40
N PRO A 10 -5.97 6.35 6.49
CA PRO A 10 -5.85 6.09 5.06
C PRO A 10 -4.49 5.57 4.65
N ILE A 11 -4.45 4.76 3.59
CA ILE A 11 -3.20 4.38 2.93
C ILE A 11 -2.61 5.65 2.30
N PRO A 12 -1.34 6.01 2.61
CA PRO A 12 -0.73 7.22 2.04
C PRO A 12 -0.58 7.14 0.52
N SER A 13 -0.96 8.20 -0.19
CA SER A 13 -0.80 8.29 -1.64
C SER A 13 0.67 8.27 -2.07
N ASP A 14 1.58 8.68 -1.19
CA ASP A 14 3.03 8.70 -1.44
C ASP A 14 3.63 7.31 -1.67
N LEU A 15 2.95 6.23 -1.25
CA LEU A 15 3.36 4.86 -1.59
C LEU A 15 3.45 4.67 -3.11
N GLY A 16 2.66 5.40 -3.90
CA GLY A 16 2.73 5.40 -5.36
C GLY A 16 4.06 5.91 -5.95
N ASN A 17 4.92 6.55 -5.16
CA ASN A 17 6.23 7.03 -5.60
C ASN A 17 7.32 5.94 -5.49
N LEU A 18 7.01 4.78 -4.89
CA LEU A 18 7.94 3.66 -4.73
C LEU A 18 8.08 2.86 -6.04
N SER A 19 8.67 3.46 -7.07
CA SER A 19 8.76 2.90 -8.43
C SER A 19 9.45 1.54 -8.56
N SER A 20 10.21 1.13 -7.53
CA SER A 20 10.87 -0.18 -7.46
C SER A 20 10.15 -1.19 -6.57
N LEU A 21 8.98 -0.87 -6.03
CA LEU A 21 8.21 -1.77 -5.18
C LEU A 21 7.69 -2.97 -5.99
N VAL A 22 7.97 -4.18 -5.49
CA VAL A 22 7.57 -5.46 -6.12
C VAL A 22 6.46 -6.17 -5.35
N SER A 23 6.44 -6.01 -4.02
CA SER A 23 5.44 -6.56 -3.13
C SER A 23 4.98 -5.48 -2.16
N LEU A 24 3.66 -5.34 -1.99
CA LEU A 24 3.05 -4.49 -0.98
C LEU A 24 2.10 -5.35 -0.17
N ASP A 25 2.37 -5.45 1.13
CA ASP A 25 1.54 -6.26 2.02
C ASP A 25 1.05 -5.40 3.19
N LEU A 26 -0.27 -5.21 3.24
CA LEU A 26 -0.97 -4.37 4.21
C LEU A 26 -2.09 -5.12 4.95
N TYR A 27 -2.29 -6.42 4.72
CA TYR A 27 -3.42 -7.16 5.31
C TYR A 27 -3.30 -7.24 6.85
N LEU A 28 -4.42 -7.52 7.54
CA LEU A 28 -4.51 -7.50 9.01
C LEU A 28 -4.00 -6.18 9.65
N ASN A 29 -4.37 -5.04 9.05
CA ASN A 29 -4.27 -3.72 9.66
C ASN A 29 -5.66 -3.10 9.82
N LYS A 30 -5.72 -1.86 10.34
CA LYS A 30 -6.94 -1.07 10.54
C LYS A 30 -6.99 0.13 9.59
N PHE A 31 -6.43 -0.01 8.38
CA PHE A 31 -6.51 1.05 7.36
C PHE A 31 -7.96 1.29 6.94
N THR A 32 -8.30 2.56 6.69
CA THR A 32 -9.66 3.02 6.34
C THR A 32 -9.61 3.96 5.14
N GLY A 33 -10.77 4.34 4.59
CA GLY A 33 -10.82 5.22 3.42
C GLY A 33 -10.52 4.50 2.09
N PRO A 34 -10.39 5.24 0.98
CA PRO A 34 -10.25 4.66 -0.34
C PRO A 34 -8.83 4.15 -0.60
N ILE A 35 -8.71 3.18 -1.52
CA ILE A 35 -7.40 2.77 -2.06
C ILE A 35 -6.86 3.93 -2.92
N PRO A 36 -5.63 4.44 -2.66
CA PRO A 36 -5.07 5.52 -3.44
C PRO A 36 -4.86 5.11 -4.90
N THR A 37 -5.39 5.91 -5.83
CA THR A 37 -5.17 5.70 -7.27
C THR A 37 -3.69 5.81 -7.66
N SER A 38 -2.88 6.48 -6.84
CA SER A 38 -1.43 6.55 -6.99
C SER A 38 -0.74 5.18 -6.93
N LEU A 39 -1.34 4.16 -6.30
CA LEU A 39 -0.80 2.79 -6.35
C LEU A 39 -0.76 2.24 -7.79
N GLY A 40 -1.59 2.76 -8.70
CA GLY A 40 -1.51 2.43 -10.12
C GLY A 40 -0.20 2.84 -10.81
N LYS A 41 0.61 3.71 -10.19
CA LYS A 41 1.96 4.06 -10.68
C LYS A 41 2.99 2.96 -10.45
N LEU A 42 2.70 1.97 -9.60
CA LEU A 42 3.63 0.91 -9.21
C LEU A 42 3.70 -0.18 -10.28
N THR A 43 4.29 0.14 -11.43
CA THR A 43 4.37 -0.75 -12.60
C THR A 43 5.17 -2.05 -12.36
N LYS A 44 6.03 -2.06 -11.33
CA LYS A 44 6.80 -3.23 -10.91
C LYS A 44 6.12 -4.08 -9.84
N LEU A 45 4.97 -3.65 -9.31
CA LEU A 45 4.23 -4.43 -8.32
C LEU A 45 3.75 -5.75 -8.93
N ARG A 46 3.89 -6.83 -8.17
CA ARG A 46 3.51 -8.20 -8.55
C ARG A 46 2.61 -8.84 -7.51
N PHE A 47 2.77 -8.45 -6.25
CA PHE A 47 2.02 -8.96 -5.12
C PHE A 47 1.44 -7.78 -4.32
N LEU A 48 0.14 -7.85 -4.04
CA LEU A 48 -0.64 -6.87 -3.31
C LEU A 48 -1.54 -7.56 -2.29
#